data_AF-A0A2D9M8Y9-F1
#
_entry.id   AF-A0A2D9M8Y9-F1
#
_cell.length_a   1.000
_cell.length_b   1.000
_cell.length_c   1.000
_cell.angle_alpha   90.00
_cell.angle_beta   90.00
_cell.angle_gamma   90.00
#
_symmetry.space_group_name_H-M   'P 1'
#
loop_
_entity.id
_entity.type
_entity.pdbx_description
1 polymer ?
#
loop_
_entity_poly.entity_id
_entity_poly.type
_entity_poly.pdbx_seq_one_letter_code
_entity_poly.pdbx_strand_id
1 'polypeptide(L)'
;MAGKGGLDTVQRGRGWRASLLVHHPEAFGRLLAQELRDIRRRTGRRSWGLRLNVLQDVDWRPWVDQLREAAGPRCRAWDYTKRRDTLGDSWRHVVYSASRERESVDSVRAIVKGGHSVAVVARDLKKKEEVPRFVWGLPAVDGDLSDRRDLDRFTGPRGGKRSAGVVVLRPKGSLRREAATSLFCWDIRS
;
A
#
# COMPACT_ATOMS: atom_id res chain seq x y z
N MET A 1 -3.00 -8.91 -9.48
CA MET A 1 -4.29 -9.03 -10.20
C MET A 1 -5.30 -8.08 -9.59
N ALA A 2 -5.58 -6.94 -10.24
CA ALA A 2 -6.71 -6.07 -9.90
C ALA A 2 -7.51 -5.88 -11.20
N GLY A 3 -8.72 -6.44 -11.28
CA GLY A 3 -9.54 -6.35 -12.50
C GLY A 3 -10.72 -7.31 -12.66
N LYS A 4 -10.92 -8.30 -11.76
CA LYS A 4 -12.02 -9.29 -11.87
C LYS A 4 -12.82 -9.48 -10.57
N GLY A 5 -13.01 -8.40 -9.79
CA GLY A 5 -13.64 -8.47 -8.46
C GLY A 5 -15.14 -8.80 -8.46
N GLY A 6 -15.81 -8.71 -9.62
CA GLY A 6 -17.24 -9.02 -9.78
C GLY A 6 -17.54 -10.45 -10.22
N LEU A 7 -16.53 -11.31 -10.39
CA LEU A 7 -16.77 -12.72 -10.71
C LEU A 7 -17.03 -13.51 -9.41
N ASP A 8 -18.12 -14.27 -9.37
CA ASP A 8 -18.50 -15.08 -8.20
C ASP A 8 -17.42 -16.05 -7.74
N THR A 9 -16.63 -16.59 -8.67
CA THR A 9 -15.51 -17.48 -8.36
C THR A 9 -14.40 -16.74 -7.60
N VAL A 10 -14.11 -15.48 -7.96
CA VAL A 10 -13.13 -14.64 -7.26
C VAL A 10 -13.67 -14.21 -5.89
N GLN A 11 -14.95 -13.88 -5.79
CA GLN A 11 -15.57 -13.51 -4.50
C GLN A 11 -15.62 -14.70 -3.54
N ARG A 12 -16.03 -15.88 -4.01
CA ARG A 12 -15.98 -17.12 -3.22
C ARG A 12 -14.56 -17.43 -2.76
N GLY A 13 -13.57 -17.38 -3.67
CA GLY A 13 -12.17 -17.61 -3.31
C GLY A 13 -11.65 -16.65 -2.23
N ARG A 14 -12.08 -15.38 -2.23
CA ARG A 14 -11.78 -14.42 -1.16
C ARG A 14 -12.44 -14.80 0.16
N GLY A 15 -13.72 -15.20 0.13
CA GLY A 15 -14.46 -15.66 1.30
C GLY A 15 -13.77 -16.86 1.97
N TRP A 16 -13.37 -17.86 1.17
CA TRP A 16 -12.60 -19.01 1.66
C TRP A 16 -11.27 -18.62 2.30
N ARG A 17 -10.50 -17.72 1.67
CA ARG A 17 -9.23 -17.24 2.25
C ARG A 17 -9.43 -16.46 3.54
N ALA A 18 -10.45 -15.61 3.61
CA ALA A 18 -10.79 -14.89 4.83
C ALA A 18 -11.21 -15.84 5.95
N SER A 19 -12.06 -16.84 5.64
CA SER A 19 -12.45 -17.89 6.58
C SER A 19 -11.24 -18.68 7.09
N LEU A 20 -10.32 -19.07 6.19
CA LEU A 20 -9.10 -19.77 6.56
C LEU A 20 -8.19 -18.92 7.47
N LEU A 21 -8.03 -17.63 7.17
CA LEU A 21 -7.26 -16.70 8.00
C LEU A 21 -7.84 -16.60 9.42
N VAL A 22 -9.17 -16.54 9.55
CA VAL A 22 -9.85 -16.37 10.84
C VAL A 22 -9.86 -17.67 11.66
N HIS A 23 -10.24 -18.79 11.05
CA HIS A 23 -10.47 -20.05 11.78
C HIS A 23 -9.24 -20.95 11.83
N HIS A 24 -8.34 -20.84 10.85
CA HIS A 24 -7.12 -21.66 10.75
C HIS A 24 -5.90 -20.83 10.33
N PRO A 25 -5.51 -19.80 11.12
CA PRO A 25 -4.45 -18.85 10.79
C PRO A 25 -3.12 -19.51 10.37
N GLU A 26 -2.72 -20.58 11.05
CA GLU A 26 -1.50 -21.34 10.72
C GLU A 26 -1.59 -22.07 9.37
N ALA A 27 -2.77 -22.60 9.03
CA ALA A 27 -2.98 -23.22 7.72
C ALA A 27 -2.94 -22.16 6.62
N PHE A 28 -3.50 -20.98 6.87
CA PHE A 28 -3.44 -19.83 5.95
C PHE A 28 -1.99 -19.40 5.68
N GLY A 29 -1.18 -19.19 6.73
CA GLY A 29 0.23 -18.82 6.59
C GLY A 29 1.05 -19.83 5.79
N ARG A 30 0.89 -21.13 6.07
CA ARG A 30 1.55 -22.21 5.33
C ARG A 30 1.12 -22.29 3.87
N LEU A 31 -0.18 -22.16 3.59
CA LEU A 31 -0.69 -22.14 2.22
C LEU A 31 -0.09 -20.96 1.44
N LEU A 32 -0.09 -19.77 2.03
CA LEU A 32 0.48 -18.57 1.40
C LEU A 32 1.99 -18.74 1.16
N ALA A 33 2.74 -19.26 2.13
CA ALA A 33 4.16 -19.54 1.97
C ALA A 33 4.41 -20.51 0.81
N GLN A 34 3.59 -21.55 0.66
CA GLN A 34 3.70 -22.48 -0.47
C GLN A 34 3.43 -21.78 -1.81
N GLU A 35 2.40 -20.94 -1.90
CA GLU A 35 2.11 -20.15 -3.09
C GLU A 35 3.30 -19.23 -3.47
N LEU A 36 3.95 -18.60 -2.48
CA LEU A 36 5.14 -17.78 -2.72
C LEU A 36 6.33 -18.61 -3.24
N ARG A 37 6.55 -19.81 -2.70
CA ARG A 37 7.58 -20.73 -3.23
C ARG A 37 7.29 -21.12 -4.66
N ASP A 38 6.02 -21.37 -5.01
CA ASP A 38 5.60 -21.73 -6.36
C ASP A 38 5.84 -20.56 -7.32
N ILE A 39 5.47 -19.34 -6.93
CA ILE A 39 5.76 -18.12 -7.68
C ILE A 39 7.27 -17.97 -7.89
N ARG A 40 8.07 -18.12 -6.82
CA ARG A 40 9.53 -18.05 -6.89
C ARG A 40 10.11 -19.07 -7.88
N ARG A 41 9.60 -20.30 -7.90
CA ARG A 41 10.03 -21.32 -8.88
C ARG A 41 9.71 -20.90 -10.31
N ARG A 42 8.53 -20.31 -10.55
CA ARG A 42 8.11 -19.83 -11.89
C ARG A 42 8.86 -18.58 -12.35
N THR A 43 9.20 -17.65 -11.44
CA THR A 43 9.97 -16.44 -11.78
C THR A 43 11.46 -16.70 -11.92
N GLY A 44 11.95 -17.81 -11.34
CA GLY A 44 13.33 -18.27 -11.45
C GLY A 44 14.31 -17.25 -10.90
N ARG A 45 15.18 -16.72 -11.77
CA ARG A 45 16.20 -15.73 -11.39
C ARG A 45 15.74 -14.27 -11.49
N ARG A 46 14.51 -14.00 -11.92
CA ARG A 46 14.01 -12.63 -12.11
C ARG A 46 13.52 -12.03 -10.78
N SER A 47 13.72 -10.73 -10.59
CA SER A 47 13.10 -9.98 -9.50
C SER A 47 11.59 -9.88 -9.71
N TRP A 48 10.82 -9.92 -8.62
CA TRP A 48 9.37 -9.84 -8.67
C TRP A 48 8.82 -9.07 -7.47
N GLY A 49 7.57 -8.61 -7.59
CA GLY A 49 6.93 -7.76 -6.61
C GLY A 49 5.82 -8.47 -5.84
N LEU A 50 5.70 -8.19 -4.54
CA LEU A 50 4.67 -8.74 -3.67
C LEU A 50 3.97 -7.62 -2.89
N ARG A 51 2.66 -7.49 -3.12
CA ARG A 51 1.78 -6.66 -2.29
C ARG A 51 0.93 -7.58 -1.42
N LEU A 52 1.05 -7.45 -0.10
CA LEU A 52 0.38 -8.34 0.85
C LEU A 52 -1.07 -7.91 1.13
N ASN A 53 -1.32 -6.66 1.55
CA ASN A 53 -2.65 -6.10 1.70
C ASN A 53 -3.17 -5.56 0.36
N VAL A 54 -4.16 -6.28 -0.18
CA VAL A 54 -4.91 -5.83 -1.37
C VAL A 54 -6.32 -5.36 -0.99
N LEU A 55 -6.99 -6.09 -0.09
CA LEU A 55 -8.38 -5.81 0.30
C LEU A 55 -8.55 -5.60 1.80
N GLN A 56 -7.79 -6.34 2.60
CA GLN A 56 -7.83 -6.29 4.05
C GLN A 56 -6.47 -5.89 4.57
N ASP A 57 -6.47 -5.08 5.62
CA ASP A 57 -5.26 -4.68 6.34
C ASP A 57 -4.94 -5.77 7.37
N VAL A 58 -4.20 -6.79 6.94
CA VAL A 58 -3.87 -7.97 7.76
C VAL A 58 -2.59 -7.70 8.55
N ASP A 59 -2.55 -8.16 9.80
CA ASP A 59 -1.31 -8.20 10.57
C ASP A 59 -0.45 -9.37 10.11
N TRP A 60 0.60 -9.08 9.34
CA TRP A 60 1.50 -10.11 8.82
C TRP A 60 2.60 -10.53 9.79
N ARG A 61 2.75 -9.87 10.95
CA ARG A 61 3.83 -10.18 11.91
C ARG A 61 3.92 -11.66 12.29
N PRO A 62 2.81 -12.39 12.50
CA PRO A 62 2.88 -13.81 12.85
C PRO A 62 3.56 -14.70 11.79
N TRP A 63 3.57 -14.29 10.52
CA TRP A 63 4.10 -15.10 9.41
C TRP A 63 5.24 -14.43 8.66
N VAL A 64 5.72 -13.26 9.11
CA VAL A 64 6.61 -12.40 8.31
C VAL A 64 7.89 -13.13 7.90
N ASP A 65 8.50 -13.88 8.82
CA ASP A 65 9.75 -14.60 8.57
C ASP A 65 9.53 -15.77 7.60
N GLN A 66 8.46 -16.55 7.82
CA GLN A 66 8.07 -17.65 6.94
C GLN A 66 7.78 -17.16 5.51
N LEU A 67 7.05 -16.06 5.37
CA LEU A 67 6.70 -15.49 4.07
C LEU A 67 7.92 -14.88 3.39
N ARG A 68 8.81 -14.22 4.15
CA ARG A 68 10.09 -13.69 3.66
C ARG A 68 10.98 -14.79 3.11
N GLU A 69 11.14 -15.87 3.84
CA GLU A 69 11.94 -17.03 3.42
C GLU A 69 11.34 -17.67 2.15
N ALA A 70 10.03 -17.86 2.13
CA ALA A 70 9.32 -18.42 0.98
C ALA A 70 9.47 -17.56 -0.28
N ALA A 71 9.32 -16.24 -0.14
CA ALA A 71 9.47 -15.29 -1.23
C ALA A 71 10.91 -15.19 -1.75
N GLY A 72 11.89 -15.28 -0.84
CA GLY A 72 13.31 -15.20 -1.14
C GLY A 72 13.81 -13.78 -1.48
N PRO A 73 15.13 -13.61 -1.65
CA PRO A 73 15.78 -12.29 -1.66
C PRO A 73 15.49 -11.43 -2.90
N ARG A 74 14.93 -12.03 -3.96
CA ARG A 74 14.56 -11.31 -5.21
C ARG A 74 13.14 -10.73 -5.18
N CYS A 75 12.38 -11.04 -4.13
CA CYS A 75 11.07 -10.47 -3.91
C CYS A 75 11.22 -9.07 -3.31
N ARG A 76 10.57 -8.09 -3.92
CA ARG A 76 10.38 -6.75 -3.36
C ARG A 76 8.97 -6.68 -2.81
N ALA A 77 8.85 -6.74 -1.49
CA ALA A 77 7.57 -6.66 -0.81
C ALA A 77 7.22 -5.19 -0.50
N TRP A 78 5.96 -4.81 -0.64
CA TRP A 78 5.44 -3.54 -0.17
C TRP A 78 4.02 -3.72 0.33
N ASP A 79 3.55 -2.74 1.10
CA ASP A 79 2.16 -2.76 1.51
C ASP A 79 1.56 -1.41 1.88
N TYR A 80 0.24 -1.38 1.98
CA TYR A 80 -0.51 -0.30 2.62
C TYR A 80 -1.05 -0.75 3.96
N THR A 81 -1.01 0.15 4.94
CA THR A 81 -1.49 -0.12 6.30
C THR A 81 -2.15 1.11 6.91
N LYS A 82 -3.14 0.93 7.77
CA LYS A 82 -3.63 1.98 8.66
C LYS A 82 -3.00 1.91 10.05
N ARG A 83 -2.02 1.01 10.24
CA ARG A 83 -1.38 0.71 11.51
C ARG A 83 0.03 1.27 11.59
N ARG A 84 0.23 2.28 12.43
CA ARG A 84 1.53 2.94 12.62
C ARG A 84 2.58 2.04 13.26
N ASP A 85 2.18 1.07 14.07
CA ASP A 85 3.09 0.11 14.71
C ASP A 85 3.74 -0.88 13.73
N THR A 86 3.32 -0.87 12.45
CA THR A 86 3.92 -1.67 11.38
C THR A 86 4.89 -0.86 10.51
N LEU A 87 5.07 0.44 10.81
CA LEU A 87 6.11 1.26 10.19
C LEU A 87 7.49 0.79 10.65
N GLY A 88 8.46 0.80 9.73
CA GLY A 88 9.82 0.32 10.00
C GLY A 88 10.01 -1.18 9.80
N ASP A 89 9.03 -1.90 9.24
CA ASP A 89 9.23 -3.27 8.77
C ASP A 89 10.41 -3.33 7.79
N SER A 90 11.40 -4.16 8.10
CA SER A 90 12.65 -4.24 7.35
C SER A 90 12.55 -5.08 6.07
N TRP A 91 11.52 -5.92 5.95
CA TRP A 91 11.33 -6.78 4.79
C TRP A 91 10.48 -6.12 3.70
N ARG A 92 9.49 -5.31 4.09
CA ARG A 92 8.55 -4.66 3.16
C ARG A 92 8.59 -3.14 3.23
N HIS A 93 8.44 -2.49 2.08
CA HIS A 93 8.17 -1.06 2.03
C HIS A 93 6.72 -0.78 2.44
N VAL A 94 6.52 -0.28 3.66
CA VAL A 94 5.17 0.01 4.19
C VAL A 94 4.80 1.47 3.93
N VAL A 95 3.64 1.67 3.31
CA VAL A 95 3.02 2.98 3.07
C VAL A 95 1.84 3.15 4.01
N TYR A 96 1.90 4.17 4.87
CA TYR A 96 0.81 4.48 5.78
C TYR A 96 -0.37 5.11 5.04
N SER A 97 -1.56 4.52 5.11
CA SER A 97 -2.78 5.02 4.48
C SER A 97 -3.50 6.01 5.42
N ALA A 98 -3.17 7.29 5.31
CA ALA A 98 -3.75 8.34 6.16
C ALA A 98 -5.18 8.72 5.74
N SER A 99 -6.10 8.72 6.71
CA SER A 99 -7.44 9.31 6.58
C SER A 99 -7.52 10.61 7.36
N ARG A 100 -8.23 11.60 6.82
CA ARG A 100 -8.43 12.91 7.47
C ARG A 100 -9.15 12.80 8.81
N GLU A 101 -9.95 11.76 9.01
CA GLU A 101 -10.63 11.48 10.29
C GLU A 101 -9.64 11.19 11.45
N ARG A 102 -8.44 10.63 11.15
CA ARG A 102 -7.46 10.18 12.16
C ARG A 102 -6.23 11.04 12.21
N GLU A 103 -5.96 11.76 11.12
CA GLU A 103 -4.67 12.35 10.85
C GLU A 103 -4.80 13.84 10.57
N SER A 104 -3.86 14.62 11.12
CA SER A 104 -3.63 16.00 10.73
C SER A 104 -2.50 16.09 9.69
N VAL A 105 -2.41 17.22 8.99
CA VAL A 105 -1.29 17.48 8.05
C VAL A 105 0.05 17.39 8.78
N ASP A 106 0.14 17.89 10.02
CA ASP A 106 1.38 17.84 10.80
C ASP A 106 1.76 16.42 11.22
N SER A 107 0.76 15.57 11.48
CA SER A 107 0.99 14.14 11.72
C SER A 107 1.55 13.45 10.47
N VAL A 108 0.99 13.72 9.29
CA VAL A 108 1.53 13.22 8.02
C VAL A 108 2.97 13.69 7.80
N ARG A 109 3.25 14.97 8.06
CA ARG A 109 4.61 15.52 7.99
C ARG A 109 5.56 14.80 8.95
N ALA A 110 5.13 14.50 10.17
CA ALA A 110 5.95 13.78 11.14
C ALA A 110 6.30 12.37 10.64
N ILE A 111 5.34 11.62 10.09
CA ILE A 111 5.57 10.28 9.53
C ILE A 111 6.57 10.33 8.37
N VAL A 112 6.42 11.27 7.44
CA VAL A 112 7.34 11.43 6.29
C VAL A 112 8.73 11.86 6.75
N LYS A 113 8.84 12.78 7.72
CA LYS A 113 10.12 13.19 8.32
C LYS A 113 10.82 12.02 9.04
N GLY A 114 10.06 11.11 9.61
CA GLY A 114 10.55 9.84 10.17
C GLY A 114 11.05 8.82 9.14
N GLY A 115 10.94 9.12 7.84
CA GLY A 115 11.42 8.24 6.77
C GLY A 115 10.39 7.23 6.25
N HIS A 116 9.10 7.45 6.52
CA HIS A 116 8.01 6.56 6.08
C HIS A 116 7.09 7.23 5.06
N SER A 117 6.70 6.49 4.03
CA SER A 117 5.79 6.99 3.01
C SER A 117 4.35 7.03 3.52
N VAL A 118 3.59 8.04 3.10
CA VAL A 118 2.17 8.20 3.47
C VAL A 118 1.32 8.30 2.22
N ALA A 119 0.28 7.50 2.11
CA ALA A 119 -0.73 7.64 1.09
C ALA A 119 -1.92 8.47 1.57
N VAL A 120 -2.37 9.38 0.72
CA VAL A 120 -3.53 10.25 0.96
C VAL A 120 -4.46 10.21 -0.25
N VAL A 121 -5.77 10.22 -0.02
CA VAL A 121 -6.75 10.37 -1.09
C VAL A 121 -7.05 11.86 -1.28
N ALA A 122 -6.70 12.44 -2.42
CA ALA A 122 -6.94 13.85 -2.71
C ALA A 122 -8.35 14.07 -3.26
N ARG A 123 -9.18 14.83 -2.54
CA ARG A 123 -10.57 15.12 -2.92
C ARG A 123 -10.66 16.08 -4.10
N ASP A 124 -9.73 17.02 -4.15
CA ASP A 124 -9.70 18.17 -5.05
C ASP A 124 -8.94 17.86 -6.36
N LEU A 125 -8.41 16.64 -6.51
CA LEU A 125 -7.65 16.24 -7.70
C LEU A 125 -8.54 15.56 -8.74
N LYS A 126 -8.63 16.13 -9.95
CA LYS A 126 -9.44 15.56 -11.04
C LYS A 126 -8.74 14.36 -11.69
N LYS A 127 -9.52 13.52 -12.40
CA LYS A 127 -9.06 12.24 -12.99
C LYS A 127 -7.82 12.36 -13.89
N LYS A 128 -7.69 13.44 -14.66
CA LYS A 128 -6.60 13.65 -15.62
C LYS A 128 -5.59 14.72 -15.16
N GLU A 129 -5.79 15.23 -13.96
CA GLU A 129 -4.95 16.30 -13.45
C GLU A 129 -3.68 15.74 -12.86
N GLU A 130 -2.56 16.41 -13.12
CA GLU A 130 -1.26 16.00 -12.60
C GLU A 130 -1.22 16.18 -11.08
N VAL A 131 -0.66 15.18 -10.40
CA VAL A 131 -0.38 15.29 -8.97
C VAL A 131 0.71 16.34 -8.77
N PRO A 132 0.52 17.33 -7.89
CA PRO A 132 1.56 18.29 -7.55
C PRO A 132 2.83 17.58 -7.09
N ARG A 133 3.99 18.05 -7.54
CA ARG A 133 5.30 17.51 -7.13
C ARG A 133 5.53 17.59 -5.63
N PHE A 134 4.85 18.54 -4.96
CA PHE A 134 4.89 18.71 -3.52
C PHE A 134 3.48 18.84 -2.95
N VAL A 135 3.23 18.15 -1.84
CA VAL A 135 1.98 18.25 -1.05
C VAL A 135 2.36 18.63 0.37
N TRP A 136 1.84 19.76 0.86
CA TRP A 136 2.16 20.32 2.19
C TRP A 136 3.65 20.50 2.47
N GLY A 137 4.44 20.81 1.43
CA GLY A 137 5.89 20.96 1.49
C GLY A 137 6.67 19.63 1.44
N LEU A 138 5.99 18.49 1.31
CA LEU A 138 6.59 17.16 1.22
C LEU A 138 6.63 16.70 -0.24
N PRO A 139 7.67 15.96 -0.68
CA PRO A 139 7.71 15.40 -2.02
C PRO A 139 6.56 14.42 -2.23
N ALA A 140 5.92 14.48 -3.39
CA ALA A 140 4.77 13.65 -3.71
C ALA A 140 4.92 12.92 -5.04
N VAL A 141 4.22 11.79 -5.17
CA VAL A 141 4.12 10.98 -6.39
C VAL A 141 2.67 10.62 -6.66
N ASP A 142 2.36 10.35 -7.93
CA ASP A 142 1.05 9.87 -8.34
C ASP A 142 0.93 8.35 -8.13
N GLY A 143 0.16 7.97 -7.11
CA GLY A 143 -0.07 6.57 -6.78
C GLY A 143 -0.99 5.84 -7.78
N ASP A 144 -1.68 6.54 -8.68
CA ASP A 144 -2.51 5.89 -9.70
C ASP A 144 -1.72 5.50 -10.96
N LEU A 145 -0.49 5.98 -11.15
CA LEU A 145 0.36 5.61 -12.30
C LEU A 145 0.91 4.19 -12.21
N SER A 146 1.18 3.72 -11.00
CA SER A 146 1.70 2.39 -10.72
C SER A 146 1.32 1.97 -9.32
N ASP A 147 1.08 0.67 -9.10
CA ASP A 147 0.84 0.10 -7.77
C ASP A 147 2.14 -0.38 -7.09
N ARG A 148 3.31 -0.18 -7.71
CA ARG A 148 4.63 -0.65 -7.25
C ARG A 148 5.30 0.32 -6.28
N ARG A 149 4.89 0.29 -5.00
CA ARG A 149 5.46 1.19 -3.97
C ARG A 149 6.91 0.91 -3.62
N ASP A 150 7.38 -0.31 -3.88
CA ASP A 150 8.79 -0.68 -3.77
C ASP A 150 9.71 0.09 -4.75
N LEU A 151 9.13 0.77 -5.75
CA LEU A 151 9.84 1.52 -6.78
C LEU A 151 9.61 3.03 -6.68
N ASP A 152 8.78 3.50 -5.74
CA ASP A 152 8.49 4.92 -5.60
C ASP A 152 9.81 5.69 -5.33
N ARG A 153 9.97 6.81 -6.05
CA ARG A 153 11.14 7.69 -5.90
C ARG A 153 10.69 9.10 -5.61
N PHE A 154 11.04 9.60 -4.43
CA PHE A 154 10.71 10.95 -4.01
C PHE A 154 11.89 11.88 -4.26
N THR A 155 11.61 13.08 -4.77
CA THR A 155 12.64 14.10 -5.04
C THR A 155 12.32 15.35 -4.25
N GLY A 156 13.23 15.75 -3.35
CA GLY A 156 13.05 16.95 -2.55
C GLY A 156 13.17 18.25 -3.35
N PRO A 157 12.86 19.41 -2.74
CA PRO A 157 12.89 20.72 -3.40
C PRO A 157 14.24 21.06 -4.04
N ARG A 158 15.34 20.61 -3.45
CA ARG A 158 16.72 20.83 -3.95
C ARG A 158 17.24 19.71 -4.86
N GLY A 159 16.36 18.86 -5.41
CA GLY A 159 16.75 17.76 -6.30
C GLY A 159 17.31 16.50 -5.62
N GLY A 160 17.51 16.51 -4.30
CA GLY A 160 17.98 15.34 -3.55
C GLY A 160 16.93 14.22 -3.49
N LYS A 161 17.36 12.97 -3.70
CA LYS A 161 16.50 11.77 -3.56
C LYS A 161 16.09 11.59 -2.09
N ARG A 162 14.83 11.24 -1.87
CA ARG A 162 14.25 10.90 -0.56
C ARG A 162 13.71 9.47 -0.60
N SER A 163 13.82 8.77 0.53
CA SER A 163 13.28 7.41 0.71
C SER A 163 11.78 7.39 0.98
N ALA A 164 11.19 8.54 1.32
CA ALA A 164 9.80 8.67 1.70
C ALA A 164 9.18 9.99 1.20
N GLY A 165 7.86 9.97 1.10
CA GLY A 165 7.04 11.12 0.71
C GLY A 165 5.55 10.77 0.69
N VAL A 166 4.78 11.62 0.02
CA VAL A 166 3.32 11.49 -0.07
C VAL A 166 2.93 10.77 -1.36
N VAL A 167 2.21 9.65 -1.25
CA VAL A 167 1.60 8.94 -2.37
C VAL A 167 0.18 9.46 -2.53
N VAL A 168 -0.06 10.26 -3.56
CA VAL A 168 -1.39 10.84 -3.78
C VAL A 168 -2.24 9.88 -4.60
N LEU A 169 -3.43 9.58 -4.10
CA LEU A 169 -4.42 8.74 -4.76
C LEU A 169 -5.66 9.57 -5.09
N ARG A 170 -6.31 9.26 -6.21
CA ARG A 170 -7.62 9.86 -6.51
C ARG A 170 -8.75 9.03 -5.92
N PRO A 171 -9.88 9.65 -5.54
CA PRO A 171 -11.05 8.93 -5.08
C PRO A 171 -11.56 7.98 -6.19
N LYS A 172 -12.00 6.79 -5.77
CA LYS A 172 -12.55 5.72 -6.63
C LYS A 172 -13.91 5.29 -6.09
N GLY A 173 -14.77 4.79 -6.97
CA GLY A 173 -16.09 4.26 -6.58
C GLY A 173 -16.99 5.32 -5.91
N SER A 174 -17.66 4.93 -4.83
CA SER A 174 -18.55 5.80 -4.03
C SER A 174 -17.84 7.03 -3.46
N LEU A 175 -16.54 6.94 -3.15
CA LEU A 175 -15.74 8.08 -2.69
C LEU A 175 -15.68 9.22 -3.71
N ARG A 176 -15.90 8.96 -5.00
CA ARG A 176 -16.02 10.05 -5.99
C ARG A 176 -17.30 10.86 -5.83
N ARG A 177 -18.40 10.20 -5.44
CA ARG A 177 -19.70 10.84 -5.26
C ARG A 177 -19.75 11.64 -3.95
N GLU A 178 -18.97 11.21 -2.96
CA GLU A 178 -18.97 11.77 -1.60
C GLU A 178 -17.72 12.60 -1.28
N ALA A 179 -16.84 12.85 -2.26
CA ALA A 179 -15.54 13.48 -2.04
C ALA A 179 -15.62 14.84 -1.32
N ALA A 180 -16.72 15.59 -1.49
CA ALA A 180 -16.95 16.88 -0.85
C ALA A 180 -17.05 16.80 0.68
N THR A 181 -17.62 15.71 1.22
CA THR A 181 -17.89 15.50 2.64
C THR A 181 -17.11 14.34 3.26
N SER A 182 -16.34 13.60 2.44
CA SER A 182 -15.64 12.41 2.88
C SER A 182 -14.48 12.71 3.83
N LEU A 183 -14.59 12.20 5.07
CA LEU A 183 -13.51 12.22 6.07
C LEU A 183 -12.30 11.35 5.70
N PHE A 184 -12.35 10.63 4.57
CA PHE A 184 -11.23 9.87 4.03
C PHE A 184 -10.37 10.66 3.05
N CYS A 185 -10.84 11.83 2.59
CA CYS A 185 -10.19 12.60 1.54
C CYS A 185 -9.61 13.93 2.06
N TRP A 186 -8.55 14.37 1.41
CA TRP A 186 -7.74 15.53 1.76
C TRP A 186 -7.84 16.63 0.72
N ASP A 187 -7.72 17.88 1.17
CA ASP A 187 -7.42 19.01 0.28
C ASP A 187 -5.91 19.15 0.19
N ILE A 188 -5.34 18.99 -1.00
CA ILE A 188 -3.87 18.98 -1.17
C ILE A 188 -3.31 20.29 -1.73
N ARG A 189 -4.18 21.25 -2.09
CA ARG A 189 -3.82 22.56 -2.68
C ARG A 189 -3.89 23.76 -1.73
N SER A 190 -4.23 23.53 -0.47
CA SER A 190 -4.28 24.56 0.58
C SER A 190 -2.92 25.15 0.90
#